data_AF-A0A8T0ADH8-F1
#
_entry.id   AF-A0A8T0ADH8-F1
#
_cell.length_a   1.000
_cell.length_b   1.000
_cell.length_c   1.000
_cell.angle_alpha   90.00
_cell.angle_beta   90.00
_cell.angle_gamma   90.00
#
_symmetry.space_group_name_H-M   'P 1'
#
loop_
_entity.id
_entity.type
_entity.pdbx_description
1 polymer ?
#
loop_
_entity_poly.entity_id
_entity_poly.type
_entity_poly.pdbx_seq_one_letter_code
_entity_poly.pdbx_strand_id
1 'polypeptide(L)' 'MSRVLQLLLLWLLVRVSESQGYVGSGLDLVAGIKKVLPSVTHRANASQIFYGIMCDAGSTGTRIHIYTFVQNKPNQLPF' A
#
# COMPACT_ATOMS: atom_id res chain seq x y z
N MET A 1 36.08 -18.70 6.05
CA MET A 1 35.96 -17.24 6.24
C MET A 1 34.88 -16.58 5.37
N SER A 2 34.52 -17.14 4.20
CA SER A 2 33.52 -16.55 3.28
C SER A 2 32.07 -16.50 3.81
N ARG A 3 31.57 -17.54 4.51
CA ARG A 3 30.16 -17.59 4.94
C ARG A 3 29.79 -16.60 6.04
N VAL A 4 30.72 -16.27 6.94
CA VAL A 4 30.51 -15.28 7.99
C VAL A 4 30.40 -13.87 7.40
N LEU A 5 31.23 -13.57 6.39
CA LEU A 5 31.18 -12.30 5.67
C LEU A 5 29.86 -12.15 4.86
N GLN A 6 29.37 -13.23 4.26
CA GLN A 6 28.08 -13.25 3.56
C GLN A 6 26.90 -12.98 4.49
N LEU A 7 26.91 -13.58 5.69
CA LEU A 7 25.87 -13.36 6.70
C LEU A 7 25.92 -11.92 7.24
N LEU A 8 27.12 -11.36 7.45
CA LEU A 8 27.30 -9.96 7.82
C LEU A 8 26.80 -8.99 6.74
N LEU A 9 27.08 -9.28 5.47
CA LEU A 9 26.61 -8.46 4.35
C LEU A 9 25.09 -8.51 4.21
N LEU A 10 24.50 -9.71 4.32
CA LEU A 10 23.03 -9.87 4.28
C LEU A 10 22.38 -9.15 5.47
N TRP A 11 22.97 -9.24 6.65
CA TRP A 11 22.50 -8.52 7.83
C TRP A 11 22.60 -7.00 7.64
N LEU A 12 23.67 -6.50 7.03
CA LEU A 12 23.83 -5.07 6.74
C LEU A 12 22.77 -4.58 5.74
N LEU A 13 22.47 -5.36 4.70
CA LEU A 13 21.44 -5.05 3.71
C LEU A 13 20.04 -5.01 4.34
N VAL A 14 19.72 -5.96 5.23
CA VAL A 14 18.47 -5.94 6.01
C VAL A 14 18.41 -4.69 6.90
N ARG A 15 19.49 -4.35 7.61
CA ARG A 15 19.55 -3.15 8.46
C ARG A 15 19.38 -1.84 7.69
N VAL A 16 19.96 -1.75 6.50
CA VAL A 16 19.79 -0.57 5.62
C VAL A 16 18.34 -0.48 5.15
N SER A 17 17.72 -1.60 4.78
CA SER A 17 16.31 -1.65 4.40
C SER A 17 15.36 -1.21 5.53
N GLU A 18 15.68 -1.55 6.78
CA GLU A 18 14.90 -1.14 7.97
C GLU A 18 15.09 0.35 8.28
N SER A 19 16.31 0.91 8.13
CA SER A 19 16.57 2.33 8.37
C SER A 19 15.88 3.27 7.37
N GLN A 20 15.50 2.73 6.20
CA GLN A 20 14.72 3.43 5.18
C GLN A 20 13.21 3.16 5.31
N GLY A 21 12.79 2.56 6.43
CA GLY A 21 11.40 2.39 6.85
C GLY A 21 10.86 3.61 7.60
N TYR A 22 10.49 4.65 6.85
CA TYR A 22 9.15 5.23 6.96
C TYR A 22 8.64 5.74 8.34
N VAL A 23 9.24 6.77 8.93
CA VAL A 23 8.56 7.58 10.00
C VAL A 23 8.00 8.91 9.47
N GLY A 24 8.44 9.37 8.28
CA GLY A 24 7.98 10.63 7.69
C GLY A 24 6.89 10.52 6.63
N SER A 25 6.51 9.32 6.20
CA SER A 25 5.94 9.17 4.85
C SER A 25 4.53 8.58 4.82
N GLY A 26 4.03 7.99 5.92
CA GLY A 26 2.64 7.50 5.98
C GLY A 26 1.61 8.62 6.05
N LEU A 27 1.90 9.66 6.84
CA LEU A 27 1.02 10.81 7.00
C LEU A 27 1.06 11.72 5.76
N ASP A 28 2.24 11.83 5.15
CA ASP A 28 2.46 12.57 3.90
C ASP A 28 1.86 11.83 2.69
N LEU A 29 1.94 10.50 2.65
CA LEU A 29 1.18 9.69 1.68
C LEU A 29 -0.31 9.87 1.89
N VAL A 30 -0.85 9.83 3.11
CA VAL A 30 -2.28 10.03 3.35
C VAL A 30 -2.71 11.43 2.91
N ALA A 31 -1.89 12.46 3.14
CA ALA A 31 -2.14 13.82 2.66
C ALA A 31 -2.09 13.89 1.12
N GLY A 32 -1.13 13.22 0.48
CA GLY A 32 -1.01 13.13 -0.97
C GLY A 32 -2.12 12.30 -1.62
N ILE A 33 -2.53 11.20 -1.00
CA ILE A 33 -3.65 10.33 -1.37
C ILE A 33 -4.95 11.13 -1.31
N LYS A 34 -5.18 11.96 -0.28
CA LYS A 34 -6.34 12.88 -0.25
C LYS A 34 -6.35 13.89 -1.39
N LYS A 35 -5.18 14.27 -1.92
CA LYS A 35 -5.04 15.20 -3.04
C LYS A 35 -5.19 14.53 -4.41
N VAL A 36 -4.79 13.26 -4.51
CA VAL A 36 -4.81 12.49 -5.76
C VAL A 36 -6.11 11.71 -5.93
N LEU A 37 -6.72 11.22 -4.84
CA LEU A 37 -8.06 10.65 -4.95
C LEU A 37 -9.04 11.76 -5.31
N PRO A 38 -9.95 11.52 -6.26
CA PRO A 38 -11.10 12.40 -6.41
C PRO A 38 -11.73 12.53 -5.03
N SER A 39 -12.00 13.77 -4.59
CA SER A 39 -12.77 14.02 -3.37
C SER A 39 -13.99 13.12 -3.46
N VAL A 40 -14.02 12.05 -2.65
CA VAL A 40 -15.10 11.08 -2.66
C VAL A 40 -16.26 11.79 -1.97
N THR A 41 -16.90 12.69 -2.71
CA THR A 41 -18.24 13.23 -2.47
C THR A 41 -19.29 12.22 -2.93
N HIS A 42 -18.92 10.94 -3.04
CA HIS A 42 -19.87 9.89 -3.30
C HIS A 42 -20.73 9.75 -2.04
N ARG A 43 -22.03 10.03 -2.20
CA ARG A 43 -23.09 9.96 -1.19
C ARG A 43 -23.34 8.53 -0.66
N ALA A 44 -22.36 7.63 -0.73
CA ALA A 44 -22.39 6.35 -0.06
C ALA A 44 -21.88 6.54 1.36
N ASN A 45 -22.56 5.90 2.31
CA ASN A 45 -22.08 5.87 3.68
C ASN A 45 -20.65 5.31 3.68
N ALA A 46 -19.74 5.87 4.48
CA ALA A 46 -18.35 5.41 4.55
C ALA A 46 -18.23 3.91 4.84
N SER A 47 -19.25 3.32 5.50
CA SER A 47 -19.39 1.88 5.75
C SER A 47 -19.60 1.01 4.50
N GLN A 48 -19.85 1.61 3.34
CA GLN A 48 -20.09 0.92 2.06
C GLN A 48 -18.91 1.06 1.09
N ILE A 49 -17.85 1.77 1.49
CA ILE A 49 -16.69 2.01 0.64
C ILE A 49 -15.57 1.07 1.10
N PHE A 50 -15.10 0.23 0.18
CA PHE A 50 -14.00 -0.70 0.39
C PHE A 50 -12.86 -0.34 -0.55
N TYR A 51 -11.62 -0.50 -0.08
CA TYR A 51 -10.44 -0.25 -0.89
C TYR A 51 -9.67 -1.56 -1.08
N GLY A 52 -9.32 -1.86 -2.32
CA GLY A 52 -8.40 -2.95 -2.66
C GLY A 52 -7.07 -2.37 -3.11
N ILE A 53 -5.97 -2.90 -2.59
CA ILE A 53 -4.62 -2.49 -2.96
C ILE A 53 -3.93 -3.71 -3.57
N MET A 54 -3.43 -3.55 -4.79
CA MET A 54 -2.62 -4.57 -5.46
C MET A 54 -1.27 -3.98 -5.82
N CYS A 55 -0.20 -4.69 -5.45
CA CYS A 55 1.17 -4.32 -5.77
C CYS A 55 1.70 -5.22 -6.88
N ASP A 56 1.99 -4.65 -8.04
CA ASP A 56 2.68 -5.33 -9.14
C ASP A 56 4.19 -5.08 -9.00
N ALA A 57 4.93 -6.13 -8.66
CA ALA A 57 6.36 -6.07 -8.39
C ALA A 57 7.17 -6.54 -9.61
N GLY A 58 7.34 -5.64 -10.58
CA GLY A 58 8.16 -5.88 -11.76
C GLY A 58 9.65 -5.61 -11.51
N SER A 59 10.51 -6.35 -12.20
CA SER A 59 11.98 -6.20 -12.09
C SER A 59 12.50 -4.83 -12.56
N THR A 60 11.76 -4.15 -13.44
CA THR A 60 12.08 -2.81 -13.95
C THR A 60 11.26 -1.71 -13.30
N GLY A 61 10.36 -2.04 -12.38
CA GLY A 61 9.52 -1.07 -11.71
C GLY A 61 8.35 -1.69 -10.99
N THR A 62 8.01 -1.10 -9.84
CA THR A 62 6.87 -1.50 -9.01
C THR A 62 5.70 -0.55 -9.24
N ARG A 63 4.48 -1.08 -9.33
CA ARG A 63 3.24 -0.29 -9.47
C ARG A 63 2.29 -0.64 -8.34
N ILE A 64 1.61 0.37 -7.81
CA ILE A 64 0.57 0.22 -6.80
C ILE A 64 -0.75 0.59 -7.47
N HIS A 65 -1.65 -0.37 -7.56
CA HIS A 65 -3.01 -0.18 -8.05
C HIS A 65 -3.94 -0.05 -6.84
N ILE A 66 -4.63 1.10 -6.76
CA ILE A 66 -5.62 1.38 -5.72
C ILE A 66 -7.00 1.34 -6.38
N TYR A 67 -7.84 0.42 -5.92
CA TYR A 67 -9.21 0.25 -6.38
C TYR A 67 -10.19 0.66 -5.29
N THR A 68 -11.25 1.36 -5.66
CA THR A 68 -12.35 1.73 -4.76
C THR A 68 -13.60 0.97 -5.17
N PHE A 69 -14.20 0.26 -4.23
CA PHE A 69 -15.44 -0.48 -4.41
C PHE A 69 -16.53 0.17 -3.56
N VAL A 70 -17.72 0.36 -4.13
CA VAL A 70 -18.89 0.87 -3.39
C VAL A 70 -19.97 -0.20 -3.36
N GLN A 71 -20.27 -0.70 -2.16
CA GLN A 71 -21.30 -1.71 -1.93
C GLN A 71 -22.65 -1.03 -1.71
N ASN A 72 -23.43 -0.87 -2.78
CA ASN A 72 -24.73 -0.20 -2.72
C ASN A 72 -25.80 -0.98 -1.91
N LYS A 73 -25.63 -2.30 -1.71
CA LYS A 73 -26.57 -3.14 -0.96
C LYS A 73 -25.82 -4.26 -0.20
N PRO A 74 -25.67 -4.16 1.13
CA PRO A 74 -24.90 -5.15 1.90
C PRO A 74 -25.57 -6.54 1.99
N ASN A 75 -26.90 -6.63 1.78
CA ASN A 75 -27.68 -7.84 2.07
C ASN A 75 -28.27 -8.54 0.82
N GLN A 76 -27.85 -8.19 -0.40
CA GLN A 76 -28.37 -8.86 -1.60
C GLN A 76 -27.34 -9.90 -2.08
N LEU A 77 -27.58 -11.16 -1.73
CA LEU A 77 -26.84 -12.29 -2.30
C LEU A 77 -27.11 -12.36 -3.82
N PRO A 78 -26.12 -12.74 -4.64
CA PRO A 78 -26.36 -13.03 -6.05
C PRO A 78 -27.30 -14.24 -6.12
N PHE A 79 -28.50 -14.01 -6.67
CA PHE A 79 -29.46 -15.07 -6.99
C PHE A 79 -29.09 -15.69 -8.34
#